data_AF-A0A8C3T488-F1
#
_entry.id   AF-A0A8C3T488-F1
#
_cell.length_a   1.000
_cell.length_b   1.000
_cell.length_c   1.000
_cell.angle_alpha   90.00
_cell.angle_beta   90.00
_cell.angle_gamma   90.00
#
_symmetry.space_group_name_H-M   'P 1'
#
loop_
_entity.id
_entity.type
_entity.pdbx_description
1 polymer ?
#
loop_
_entity_poly.entity_id
_entity_poly.type
_entity_poly.pdbx_seq_one_letter_code
_entity_poly.pdbx_strand_id
1 'polypeptide(L)'
;AGMAGTVWERVQLEGQGAPQSQGSDAHRCLSVSSCVLTTRSCGMKCTARDSCQKGWRLLYILTAYYKCSEVLKPYLLWHLQETCRSPGAQFQGIAKACEQNLKKTFQFGGRREFPSSMELKAMVAGRSAKRQLFLLPGGIERHLKIKTCSVALDVIEEMCYEMGLHRPEAFDEYVIFAVTNGGESWGQAGGGSPHFLL
;
A
#
# COMPACT_ATOMS: atom_id res chain seq x y z
N ALA A 1 23.11 -25.21 16.37
CA ALA A 1 21.83 -25.67 16.93
C ALA A 1 20.90 -24.47 17.00
N GLY A 2 19.76 -24.54 16.31
CA GLY A 2 18.65 -23.57 16.41
C GLY A 2 18.59 -22.48 15.33
N MET A 3 18.31 -22.82 14.07
CA MET A 3 17.83 -21.86 13.07
C MET A 3 16.34 -21.61 13.32
N ALA A 4 16.00 -20.47 13.92
CA ALA A 4 14.62 -20.00 13.98
C ALA A 4 14.31 -19.23 12.69
N GLY A 5 13.92 -19.95 11.64
CA GLY A 5 13.35 -19.36 10.43
C GLY A 5 11.89 -19.02 10.69
N THR A 6 11.55 -17.73 10.78
CA THR A 6 10.17 -17.29 10.62
C THR A 6 9.81 -17.42 9.15
N VAL A 7 9.26 -18.58 8.80
CA VAL A 7 8.50 -18.80 7.57
C VAL A 7 7.39 -17.75 7.54
N TRP A 8 7.22 -17.05 6.41
CA TRP A 8 5.97 -16.34 6.15
C TRP A 8 4.90 -17.40 5.90
N GLU A 9 4.43 -17.99 6.99
CA GLU A 9 3.51 -19.10 6.99
C GLU A 9 2.18 -18.64 6.39
N ARG A 10 1.67 -19.45 5.47
CA ARG A 10 0.32 -19.36 4.94
C ARG A 10 -0.63 -19.30 6.13
N VAL A 11 -1.12 -18.10 6.47
CA VAL A 11 -2.15 -17.93 7.52
C VAL A 11 -3.44 -18.55 6.98
N GLN A 12 -3.55 -19.86 7.15
CA GLN A 12 -4.79 -20.60 7.12
C GLN A 12 -5.49 -20.38 8.46
N LEU A 13 -6.79 -20.11 8.36
CA LEU A 13 -7.69 -19.66 9.41
C LEU A 13 -7.75 -20.63 10.60
N GLU A 14 -7.47 -20.14 11.82
CA GLU A 14 -8.20 -20.54 13.02
C GLU A 14 -8.38 -19.30 13.93
N GLY A 15 -9.61 -19.15 14.43
CA GLY A 15 -10.07 -17.92 15.07
C GLY A 15 -9.53 -17.72 16.48
N GLN A 16 -9.36 -16.45 16.85
CA GLN A 16 -9.45 -15.96 18.22
C GLN A 16 -9.55 -14.42 18.25
N GLY A 17 -10.64 -13.92 18.85
CA GLY A 17 -10.76 -12.58 19.46
C GLY A 17 -10.67 -11.34 18.56
N ALA A 18 -11.77 -10.98 17.89
CA ALA A 18 -11.93 -9.65 17.32
C ALA A 18 -12.07 -8.60 18.44
N PRO A 19 -11.26 -7.51 18.48
CA PRO A 19 -11.63 -6.36 19.27
C PRO A 19 -12.78 -5.63 18.55
N GLN A 20 -13.96 -5.69 19.16
CA GLN A 20 -15.11 -4.87 18.79
C GLN A 20 -14.80 -3.39 19.05
N SER A 21 -14.45 -2.64 18.01
CA SER A 21 -14.55 -1.17 18.01
C SER A 21 -14.85 -0.58 16.62
N GLN A 22 -15.54 -1.32 15.75
CA GLN A 22 -15.83 -0.95 14.36
C GLN A 22 -16.80 0.24 14.18
N GLY A 23 -17.45 0.73 15.24
CA GLY A 23 -18.46 1.79 15.16
C GLY A 23 -17.92 3.22 15.03
N SER A 24 -16.74 3.53 15.62
CA SER A 24 -16.25 4.92 15.69
C SER A 24 -15.37 5.33 14.49
N ASP A 25 -14.72 4.36 13.84
CA ASP A 25 -13.78 4.63 12.75
C ASP A 25 -14.48 4.80 11.39
N ALA A 26 -15.62 4.12 11.21
CA ALA A 26 -16.47 4.30 10.04
C ALA A 26 -16.98 5.76 9.91
N HIS A 27 -17.31 6.41 11.04
CA HIS A 27 -17.74 7.82 11.06
C HIS A 27 -16.62 8.80 10.67
N ARG A 28 -15.36 8.51 11.03
CA ARG A 28 -14.20 9.33 10.60
C ARG A 28 -13.90 9.14 9.11
N CYS A 29 -13.99 7.91 8.61
CA CYS A 29 -13.84 7.61 7.18
C CYS A 29 -14.87 8.36 6.32
N LEU A 30 -16.13 8.44 6.78
CA LEU A 30 -17.19 9.17 6.09
C LEU A 30 -16.94 10.70 6.05
N SER A 31 -16.42 11.28 7.13
CA SER A 31 -16.09 12.72 7.20
C SER A 31 -14.98 13.11 6.20
N VAL A 32 -13.95 12.28 6.05
CA VAL A 32 -12.83 12.53 5.12
C VAL A 32 -13.26 12.34 3.66
N SER A 33 -14.09 11.33 3.39
CA SER A 33 -14.68 11.14 2.06
C SER A 33 -15.60 12.31 1.69
N SER A 34 -16.36 12.87 2.63
CA SER A 34 -17.18 14.05 2.36
C SER A 34 -16.32 15.24 1.94
N CYS A 35 -15.25 15.60 2.67
CA CYS A 35 -14.41 16.75 2.27
C CYS A 35 -13.78 16.59 0.87
N VAL A 36 -13.34 15.39 0.48
CA VAL A 36 -12.75 15.15 -0.85
C VAL A 36 -13.82 15.07 -1.94
N LEU A 37 -14.94 14.39 -1.71
CA LEU A 37 -16.02 14.27 -2.69
C LEU A 37 -16.76 15.60 -2.92
N THR A 38 -16.90 16.45 -1.88
CA THR A 38 -17.54 17.78 -2.01
C THR A 38 -16.70 18.77 -2.84
N THR A 39 -15.41 18.51 -3.10
CA THR A 39 -14.58 19.38 -3.94
C THR A 39 -15.07 19.52 -5.40
N ARG A 40 -15.89 18.59 -5.90
CA ARG A 40 -16.52 18.74 -7.24
C ARG A 40 -17.86 19.48 -7.21
N SER A 41 -18.56 19.51 -6.08
CA SER A 41 -19.87 20.19 -6.00
C SER A 41 -19.73 21.69 -5.79
N CYS A 42 -18.62 22.16 -5.24
CA CYS A 42 -18.28 23.57 -5.17
C CYS A 42 -17.20 23.84 -6.22
N GLY A 43 -17.52 24.58 -7.30
CA GLY A 43 -16.56 25.16 -8.24
C GLY A 43 -15.61 26.19 -7.60
N MET A 44 -15.37 26.08 -6.30
CA MET A 44 -14.43 26.87 -5.53
C MET A 44 -13.11 26.15 -5.53
N LYS A 45 -12.13 26.73 -6.24
CA LYS A 45 -10.71 26.48 -6.01
C LYS A 45 -10.50 26.31 -4.50
N CYS A 46 -9.98 25.16 -4.05
CA CYS A 46 -9.68 24.94 -2.65
C CYS A 46 -8.84 26.12 -2.13
N THR A 47 -9.45 27.02 -1.36
CA THR A 47 -8.87 28.32 -1.00
C THR A 47 -7.62 28.18 -0.12
N ALA A 48 -7.46 27.00 0.50
CA ALA A 48 -6.24 26.57 1.18
C ALA A 48 -5.66 25.32 0.51
N ARG A 49 -4.69 25.51 -0.39
CA ARG A 49 -3.96 24.42 -1.09
C ARG A 49 -3.39 23.37 -0.13
N ASP A 50 -2.94 23.82 1.05
CA ASP A 50 -2.40 22.95 2.09
C ASP A 50 -3.45 22.04 2.73
N SER A 51 -4.68 22.52 2.87
CA SER A 51 -5.79 21.71 3.41
C SER A 51 -6.16 20.58 2.44
N CYS A 52 -6.25 20.90 1.15
CA CYS A 52 -6.53 19.90 0.11
C CYS A 52 -5.42 18.84 0.03
N GLN A 53 -4.15 19.25 0.06
CA GLN A 53 -3.01 18.32 0.07
C GLN A 53 -3.03 17.37 1.27
N LYS A 54 -3.38 17.87 2.47
CA LYS A 54 -3.55 17.05 3.68
C LYS A 54 -4.71 16.06 3.51
N GLY A 55 -5.83 16.48 2.96
CA GLY A 55 -6.98 15.63 2.65
C GLY A 55 -6.64 14.47 1.72
N TRP A 56 -5.91 14.75 0.64
CA TRP A 56 -5.44 13.69 -0.29
C TRP A 56 -4.47 12.71 0.35
N ARG A 57 -3.54 13.17 1.21
CA ARG A 57 -2.63 12.29 1.96
C ARG A 57 -3.39 11.40 2.94
N LEU A 58 -4.41 11.94 3.60
CA LEU A 58 -5.26 11.15 4.49
C LEU A 58 -6.04 10.10 3.70
N LEU A 59 -6.62 10.48 2.56
CA LEU A 59 -7.31 9.54 1.67
C LEU A 59 -6.39 8.43 1.16
N TYR A 60 -5.14 8.76 0.83
CA TYR A 60 -4.11 7.79 0.44
C TYR A 60 -3.87 6.74 1.52
N ILE A 61 -3.80 7.16 2.79
CA ILE A 61 -3.71 6.25 3.93
C ILE A 61 -5.00 5.44 4.03
N LEU A 62 -6.18 6.07 4.09
CA LEU A 62 -7.45 5.34 4.30
C LEU A 62 -7.71 4.26 3.25
N THR A 63 -7.45 4.57 1.97
CA THR A 63 -7.64 3.62 0.86
C THR A 63 -6.71 2.40 0.92
N ALA A 64 -5.62 2.47 1.70
CA ALA A 64 -4.70 1.35 1.89
C ALA A 64 -5.05 0.43 3.08
N TYR A 65 -5.93 0.87 3.99
CA TYR A 65 -6.24 0.14 5.24
C TYR A 65 -7.68 -0.35 5.26
N TYR A 66 -8.61 0.41 4.69
CA TYR A 66 -10.03 0.18 4.89
C TYR A 66 -10.78 0.00 3.58
N LYS A 67 -11.65 -1.02 3.55
CA LYS A 67 -12.68 -1.14 2.52
C LYS A 67 -13.76 -0.10 2.80
N CYS A 68 -14.13 0.68 1.78
CA CYS A 68 -15.32 1.52 1.89
C CYS A 68 -16.59 0.68 1.74
N SER A 69 -17.76 1.24 2.10
CA SER A 69 -19.03 0.55 1.89
C SER A 69 -19.29 0.30 0.40
N GLU A 70 -20.00 -0.77 0.07
CA GLU A 70 -20.36 -1.07 -1.32
C GLU A 70 -21.19 0.05 -1.97
N VAL A 71 -21.92 0.83 -1.16
CA VAL A 71 -22.63 2.04 -1.62
C VAL A 71 -21.66 3.15 -2.01
N LEU A 72 -20.62 3.41 -1.20
CA LEU A 72 -19.66 4.50 -1.43
C LEU A 72 -18.64 4.18 -2.55
N LYS A 73 -18.28 2.90 -2.67
CA LYS A 73 -17.27 2.38 -3.59
C LYS A 73 -17.39 2.89 -5.05
N PRO A 74 -18.55 2.79 -5.74
CA PRO A 74 -18.65 3.26 -7.12
C PRO A 74 -18.39 4.76 -7.24
N TYR A 75 -18.89 5.58 -6.30
CA TYR A 75 -18.70 7.02 -6.31
C TYR A 75 -17.23 7.41 -6.06
N LEU A 76 -16.60 6.75 -5.08
CA LEU A 76 -15.19 7.00 -4.75
C LEU A 76 -14.27 6.59 -5.91
N LEU A 77 -14.47 5.41 -6.49
CA LEU A 77 -13.69 4.96 -7.64
C LEU A 77 -13.86 5.89 -8.84
N TRP A 78 -15.10 6.27 -9.16
CA TRP A 78 -15.38 7.19 -10.25
C TRP A 78 -14.66 8.54 -10.04
N HIS A 79 -14.75 9.10 -8.82
CA HIS A 79 -14.07 10.34 -8.49
C HIS A 79 -12.55 10.25 -8.69
N LEU A 80 -11.92 9.19 -8.17
CA LEU A 80 -10.47 8.96 -8.31
C LEU A 80 -10.05 8.82 -9.79
N GLN A 81 -10.79 8.04 -10.57
CA GLN A 81 -10.51 7.82 -11.99
C GLN A 81 -10.62 9.10 -12.82
N GLU A 82 -11.61 9.91 -12.51
CA GLU A 82 -11.85 11.16 -13.20
C GLU A 82 -10.77 12.21 -12.88
N THR A 83 -10.30 12.27 -11.62
CA THR A 83 -9.11 13.06 -11.25
C THR A 83 -7.84 12.54 -11.95
N CYS A 84 -7.73 11.23 -12.19
CA CYS A 84 -6.59 10.65 -12.92
C CYS A 84 -6.59 10.99 -14.42
N ARG A 85 -7.77 11.03 -15.04
CA ARG A 85 -7.95 11.24 -16.48
C ARG A 85 -7.69 12.67 -16.93
N SER A 86 -7.89 13.64 -16.05
CA SER A 86 -7.77 15.06 -16.35
C SER A 86 -6.29 15.47 -16.47
N PRO A 87 -5.76 15.74 -17.69
CA PRO A 87 -4.36 16.10 -17.87
C PRO A 87 -4.05 17.43 -17.18
N GLY A 88 -2.97 17.50 -16.40
CA GLY A 88 -2.60 18.70 -15.65
C GLY A 88 -3.45 18.97 -14.40
N ALA A 89 -4.37 18.07 -14.04
CA ALA A 89 -5.13 18.20 -12.81
C ALA A 89 -4.23 18.12 -11.58
N GLN A 90 -4.50 19.00 -10.61
CA GLN A 90 -3.86 18.92 -9.30
C GLN A 90 -4.18 17.55 -8.68
N PHE A 91 -3.19 16.98 -7.98
CA PHE A 91 -3.32 15.72 -7.25
C PHE A 91 -3.51 14.45 -8.11
N GLN A 92 -3.35 14.51 -9.45
CA GLN A 92 -3.44 13.35 -10.33
C GLN A 92 -2.61 12.14 -9.85
N GLY A 93 -1.36 12.37 -9.44
CA GLY A 93 -0.47 11.31 -8.97
C GLY A 93 -0.94 10.61 -7.71
N ILE A 94 -1.45 11.37 -6.73
CA ILE A 94 -1.96 10.79 -5.47
C ILE A 94 -3.33 10.15 -5.67
N ALA A 95 -4.18 10.71 -6.54
CA ALA A 95 -5.45 10.09 -6.93
C ALA A 95 -5.24 8.71 -7.57
N LYS A 96 -4.26 8.57 -8.47
CA LYS A 96 -3.90 7.29 -9.10
C LYS A 96 -3.42 6.28 -8.06
N ALA A 97 -2.66 6.73 -7.08
CA ALA A 97 -2.17 5.87 -6.01
C ALA A 97 -3.32 5.44 -5.07
N CYS A 98 -4.24 6.34 -4.73
CA CYS A 98 -5.47 6.01 -3.98
C CYS A 98 -6.34 4.98 -4.72
N GLU A 99 -6.48 5.11 -6.04
CA GLU A 99 -7.26 4.16 -6.85
C GLU A 99 -6.64 2.76 -6.80
N GLN A 100 -5.31 2.66 -6.95
CA GLN A 100 -4.57 1.40 -6.86
C GLN A 100 -4.68 0.79 -5.46
N ASN A 101 -4.50 1.61 -4.42
CA ASN A 101 -4.65 1.18 -3.04
C ASN A 101 -6.05 0.62 -2.77
N LEU A 102 -7.10 1.34 -3.19
CA LEU A 102 -8.48 0.93 -2.97
C LEU A 102 -8.77 -0.43 -3.64
N LYS A 103 -8.35 -0.60 -4.90
CA LYS A 103 -8.50 -1.87 -5.64
C LYS A 103 -7.82 -3.03 -4.91
N LYS A 104 -6.56 -2.85 -4.48
CA LYS A 104 -5.80 -3.85 -3.74
C LYS A 104 -6.44 -4.16 -2.38
N THR A 105 -6.88 -3.14 -1.65
CA THR A 105 -7.56 -3.29 -0.36
C THR A 105 -8.85 -4.10 -0.48
N PHE A 106 -9.61 -3.92 -1.56
CA PHE A 106 -10.79 -4.75 -1.83
C PHE A 106 -10.42 -6.20 -2.13
N GLN A 107 -9.39 -6.42 -2.96
CA GLN A 107 -8.99 -7.74 -3.43
C GLN A 107 -8.28 -8.59 -2.37
N PHE A 108 -7.28 -8.02 -1.69
CA PHE A 108 -6.39 -8.74 -0.76
C PHE A 108 -6.61 -8.37 0.71
N GLY A 109 -7.50 -7.41 0.99
CA GLY A 109 -7.62 -6.81 2.31
C GLY A 109 -6.70 -5.63 2.51
N GLY A 110 -6.97 -4.83 3.54
CA GLY A 110 -6.16 -3.66 3.87
C GLY A 110 -4.91 -4.00 4.67
N ARG A 111 -4.00 -3.04 4.75
CA ARG A 111 -2.82 -3.11 5.63
C ARG A 111 -3.24 -3.32 7.09
N ARG A 112 -2.43 -4.09 7.81
CA ARG A 112 -2.57 -4.33 9.26
C ARG A 112 -1.64 -3.45 10.09
N GLU A 113 -0.45 -3.16 9.55
CA GLU A 113 0.56 -2.34 10.22
C GLU A 113 0.52 -0.89 9.75
N PHE A 114 0.57 0.03 10.71
CA PHE A 114 0.62 1.47 10.49
C PHE A 114 1.86 1.89 9.68
N PRO A 115 1.81 3.02 8.96
CA PRO A 115 2.95 3.45 8.17
C PRO A 115 4.06 3.94 9.08
N SER A 116 5.29 3.52 8.79
CA SER A 116 6.48 3.97 9.51
C SER A 116 6.73 5.47 9.34
N SER A 117 7.55 6.06 10.22
CA SER A 117 7.94 7.47 10.11
C SER A 117 8.62 7.80 8.78
N MET A 118 9.36 6.84 8.20
CA MET A 118 9.99 6.97 6.89
C MET A 118 8.98 6.98 5.75
N GLU A 119 7.98 6.09 5.79
CA GLU A 119 6.88 6.08 4.81
C GLU A 119 6.08 7.39 4.86
N LEU A 120 5.79 7.89 6.06
CA LEU A 120 5.09 9.17 6.24
C LEU A 120 5.90 10.34 5.68
N LYS A 121 7.20 10.43 5.99
CA LYS A 121 8.09 11.46 5.43
C LYS A 121 8.15 11.38 3.89
N ALA A 122 8.23 10.18 3.33
CA ALA A 122 8.24 9.97 1.88
C ALA A 122 6.92 10.41 1.23
N MET A 123 5.78 10.06 1.83
CA MET A 123 4.45 10.48 1.38
C MET A 123 4.29 12.01 1.39
N VAL A 124 4.79 12.68 2.43
CA VAL A 124 4.80 14.15 2.50
C VAL A 124 5.64 14.74 1.36
N ALA A 125 6.76 14.10 1.01
CA ALA A 125 7.58 14.48 -0.15
C ALA A 125 6.99 14.06 -1.51
N GLY A 126 5.75 13.56 -1.55
CA GLY A 126 5.07 13.16 -2.80
C GLY A 126 5.55 11.83 -3.39
N ARG A 127 6.30 11.04 -2.61
CA ARG A 127 6.75 9.71 -3.01
C ARG A 127 5.75 8.66 -2.52
N SER A 128 5.27 7.82 -3.43
CA SER A 128 4.32 6.74 -3.14
C SER A 128 4.93 5.34 -3.26
N ALA A 129 6.26 5.25 -3.37
CA ALA A 129 6.97 4.00 -3.52
C ALA A 129 8.40 4.06 -2.99
N LYS A 130 8.88 2.92 -2.50
CA LYS A 130 10.25 2.66 -2.06
C LYS A 130 10.93 1.73 -3.06
N ARG A 131 12.17 2.04 -3.43
CA ARG A 131 13.02 1.10 -4.19
C ARG A 131 13.61 0.11 -3.20
N GLN A 132 13.31 -1.17 -3.37
CA GLN A 132 13.72 -2.24 -2.46
C GLN A 132 14.56 -3.25 -3.22
N LEU A 133 15.65 -3.70 -2.59
CA LEU A 133 16.51 -4.75 -3.12
C LEU A 133 15.91 -6.13 -2.80
N PHE A 134 15.80 -6.95 -3.83
CA PHE A 134 15.47 -8.37 -3.82
C PHE A 134 16.68 -9.15 -4.36
N LEU A 135 16.95 -10.28 -3.75
CA LEU A 135 18.06 -11.16 -4.07
C LEU A 135 17.49 -12.46 -4.63
N LEU A 136 17.94 -12.82 -5.83
CA LEU A 136 17.59 -14.08 -6.47
C LEU A 136 18.65 -15.15 -6.15
N PRO A 137 18.29 -16.44 -6.29
CA PRO A 137 19.26 -17.54 -6.20
C PRO A 137 20.45 -17.28 -7.14
N GLY A 138 21.66 -17.56 -6.65
CA GLY A 138 22.90 -17.24 -7.37
C GLY A 138 23.45 -15.83 -7.11
N GLY A 139 22.88 -15.09 -6.15
CA GLY A 139 23.43 -13.79 -5.72
C GLY A 139 23.09 -12.63 -6.66
N ILE A 140 22.04 -12.78 -7.48
CA ILE A 140 21.64 -11.76 -8.44
C ILE A 140 20.79 -10.70 -7.71
N GLU A 141 21.22 -9.45 -7.80
CA GLU A 141 20.54 -8.31 -7.18
C GLU A 141 19.51 -7.67 -8.12
N ARG A 142 18.27 -7.50 -7.65
CA ARG A 142 17.18 -6.85 -8.39
C ARG A 142 16.48 -5.80 -7.54
N HIS A 143 16.29 -4.61 -8.10
CA HIS A 143 15.62 -3.52 -7.41
C HIS A 143 14.20 -3.34 -7.92
N LEU A 144 13.22 -3.61 -7.06
CA LEU A 144 11.81 -3.44 -7.38
C LEU A 144 11.21 -2.24 -6.65
N LYS A 145 10.14 -1.69 -7.23
CA LYS A 145 9.44 -0.53 -6.69
C LYS A 145 8.24 -0.98 -5.85
N ILE A 146 8.42 -0.99 -4.53
CA ILE A 146 7.38 -1.39 -3.58
C ILE A 146 6.51 -0.20 -3.22
N LYS A 147 5.20 -0.36 -3.34
CA LYS A 147 4.17 0.63 -2.99
C LYS A 147 3.50 0.25 -1.67
N THR A 148 2.70 1.17 -1.11
CA THR A 148 2.01 0.98 0.18
C THR A 148 1.12 -0.27 0.22
N CYS A 149 0.43 -0.64 -0.87
CA CYS A 149 -0.43 -1.83 -0.93
C CYS A 149 0.16 -2.97 -1.78
N SER A 150 1.48 -2.97 -2.01
CA SER A 150 2.13 -4.09 -2.69
C SER A 150 2.00 -5.35 -1.84
N VAL A 151 1.54 -6.44 -2.45
CA VAL A 151 1.50 -7.77 -1.83
C VAL A 151 2.66 -8.62 -2.35
N ALA A 152 3.01 -9.70 -1.65
CA ALA A 152 4.10 -10.60 -2.08
C ALA A 152 3.90 -11.11 -3.51
N LEU A 153 2.65 -11.39 -3.89
CA LEU A 153 2.31 -11.80 -5.25
C LEU A 153 2.71 -10.76 -6.32
N ASP A 154 2.56 -9.46 -6.05
CA ASP A 154 2.98 -8.41 -7.00
C ASP A 154 4.48 -8.52 -7.32
N VAL A 155 5.27 -8.80 -6.30
CA VAL A 155 6.73 -8.91 -6.39
C VAL A 155 7.12 -10.20 -7.12
N ILE A 156 6.45 -11.31 -6.80
CA ILE A 156 6.67 -12.60 -7.46
C ILE A 156 6.34 -12.49 -8.95
N GLU A 157 5.17 -11.94 -9.30
CA GLU A 157 4.74 -11.74 -10.69
C GLU A 157 5.74 -10.87 -11.47
N GLU A 158 6.14 -9.72 -10.90
CA GLU A 158 7.08 -8.80 -11.54
C GLU A 158 8.44 -9.49 -11.79
N MET A 159 8.95 -10.23 -10.81
CA MET A 159 10.23 -10.90 -10.93
C MET A 159 10.19 -12.11 -11.87
N CYS A 160 9.12 -12.92 -11.82
CA CYS A 160 8.92 -14.02 -12.76
C CYS A 160 8.83 -13.51 -14.20
N TYR A 161 8.12 -12.41 -14.42
CA TYR A 161 8.05 -11.76 -15.72
C TYR A 161 9.42 -11.29 -16.21
N GLU A 162 10.25 -10.68 -15.34
CA GLU A 162 11.63 -10.31 -15.67
C GLU A 162 12.54 -11.51 -15.98
N MET A 163 12.27 -12.68 -15.40
CA MET A 163 12.98 -13.94 -15.65
C MET A 163 12.47 -14.70 -16.89
N GLY A 164 11.45 -14.18 -17.59
CA GLY A 164 10.84 -14.85 -18.75
C GLY A 164 9.86 -15.96 -18.37
N LEU A 165 9.44 -16.02 -17.11
CA LEU A 165 8.45 -16.98 -16.60
C LEU A 165 7.07 -16.33 -16.65
N HIS A 166 6.40 -16.48 -17.79
CA HIS A 166 5.09 -15.88 -18.04
C HIS A 166 3.92 -16.79 -17.70
N ARG A 167 4.19 -18.03 -17.29
CA ARG A 167 3.15 -19.01 -16.96
C ARG A 167 2.61 -18.71 -15.56
N PRO A 168 1.28 -18.63 -15.39
CA PRO A 168 0.71 -18.32 -14.08
C PRO A 168 1.01 -19.41 -13.04
N GLU A 169 1.16 -20.66 -13.48
CA GLU A 169 1.56 -21.77 -12.60
C GLU A 169 2.94 -21.56 -11.96
N ALA A 170 3.83 -20.82 -12.62
CA ALA A 170 5.17 -20.57 -12.10
C ALA A 170 5.14 -19.69 -10.85
N PHE A 171 4.14 -18.81 -10.70
CA PHE A 171 4.08 -17.89 -9.55
C PHE A 171 3.84 -18.63 -8.23
N ASP A 172 3.20 -19.79 -8.28
CA ASP A 172 2.94 -20.63 -7.10
C ASP A 172 4.18 -21.40 -6.63
N GLU A 173 5.24 -21.45 -7.44
CA GLU A 173 6.50 -22.14 -7.12
C GLU A 173 7.48 -21.25 -6.32
N TYR A 174 7.24 -19.93 -6.28
CA TYR A 174 8.14 -18.97 -5.63
C TYR A 174 7.58 -18.44 -4.32
N VAL A 175 8.47 -18.16 -3.38
CA VAL A 175 8.14 -17.57 -2.08
C VAL A 175 9.16 -16.49 -1.74
N ILE A 176 8.75 -15.46 -0.99
CA ILE A 176 9.65 -14.40 -0.57
C ILE A 176 10.02 -14.60 0.89
N PHE A 177 11.33 -14.64 1.18
CA PHE A 177 11.86 -14.64 2.53
C PHE A 177 12.31 -13.24 2.93
N ALA A 178 11.86 -12.78 4.09
CA ALA A 178 12.42 -11.60 4.72
C ALA A 178 13.58 -12.02 5.64
N VAL A 179 14.80 -11.64 5.29
CA VAL A 179 15.98 -11.87 6.14
C VAL A 179 16.24 -10.64 6.97
N THR A 180 16.11 -10.80 8.29
CA THR A 180 16.51 -9.80 9.28
C THR A 180 17.75 -10.33 10.01
N ASN A 181 18.89 -9.64 9.92
CA ASN A 181 20.02 -9.97 10.79
C ASN A 181 19.58 -9.70 12.24
N GLY A 182 19.64 -10.72 13.09
CA GLY A 182 19.06 -10.76 14.44
C GLY A 182 19.67 -9.78 15.44
N GLY A 183 19.46 -8.48 15.24
CA GLY A 183 19.95 -7.43 16.14
C GLY A 183 19.66 -5.99 15.73
N GLU A 184 19.20 -5.71 14.51
CA GLU A 184 18.90 -4.34 14.12
C GLU A 184 17.44 -3.97 14.46
N SER A 185 17.28 -3.30 15.59
CA SER A 185 16.01 -2.71 16.02
C SER A 185 15.46 -1.79 14.93
N TRP A 186 14.24 -2.07 14.47
CA TRP A 186 13.49 -1.25 13.53
C TRP A 186 13.37 0.18 14.09
N GLY A 187 14.06 1.15 13.48
CA GLY A 187 13.92 2.58 13.82
C GLY A 187 15.20 3.40 13.95
N GLN A 188 16.38 2.81 13.91
CA GLN A 188 17.63 3.59 13.89
C GLN A 188 18.13 3.84 12.46
N ALA A 189 18.70 5.04 12.26
CA ALA A 189 19.19 5.57 10.99
C ALA A 189 20.40 4.82 10.38
N GLY A 190 20.67 3.59 10.83
CA GLY A 190 21.75 2.73 10.36
C GLY A 190 21.40 1.24 10.29
N GLY A 191 20.16 0.83 10.57
CA GLY A 191 19.75 -0.57 10.40
C GLY A 191 19.65 -0.90 8.91
N GLY A 192 20.37 -1.93 8.46
CA GLY A 192 20.33 -2.39 7.07
C GLY A 192 18.89 -2.61 6.61
N SER A 193 18.58 -2.25 5.35
CA SER A 193 17.27 -2.60 4.80
C SER A 193 17.14 -4.13 4.81
N PRO A 194 16.00 -4.70 5.24
CA PRO A 194 15.82 -6.15 5.20
C PRO A 194 16.12 -6.66 3.79
N HIS A 195 16.88 -7.76 3.74
CA HIS A 195 17.19 -8.43 2.49
C HIS A 195 16.02 -9.37 2.19
N PHE A 196 15.40 -9.18 1.04
CA PHE A 196 14.36 -10.08 0.57
C PHE A 196 14.98 -11.08 -0.39
N LEU A 197 14.81 -12.35 -0.12
CA LEU A 197 15.20 -13.43 -1.03
C LEU A 197 13.95 -13.97 -1.70
N LEU A 198 14.05 -14.32 -2.98
CA LEU A 198 13.04 -15.11 -3.70
C LEU A 198 13.54 -16.54 -3.93
#